data_AF-A0A817PAY8-F1
#
_entry.id   AF-A0A817PAY8-F1
#
_cell.length_a   1.000
_cell.length_b   1.000
_cell.length_c   1.000
_cell.angle_alpha   90.00
_cell.angle_beta   90.00
_cell.angle_gamma   90.00
#
_symmetry.space_group_name_H-M   'P 1'
#
loop_
_entity.id
_entity.type
_entity.pdbx_description
1 polymer ?
#
loop_
_entity_poly.entity_id
_entity_poly.type
_entity_poly.pdbx_seq_one_letter_code
_entity_poly.pdbx_strand_id
1 'polypeptide(L)'
;MNLFSQHTSVSLSINENGIPDVHIGMKIILNKFALEDNSYEQLDEREDDLPAHAKCSLLGSSMNIPIISRRLVFGTWSGAHLWEQRNCAGSQSIVVIINKQKEKIKKDSFENSLFAGVQFFL
;
A
#
# COMPACT_ATOMS: atom_id res chain seq x y z
N MET A 1 11.54 6.81 0.44
CA MET A 1 11.35 5.70 -0.52
C MET A 1 9.96 5.82 -1.06
N ASN A 2 9.83 5.94 -2.37
CA ASN A 2 8.53 5.93 -3.02
C ASN A 2 8.25 4.52 -3.55
N LEU A 3 7.04 4.04 -3.32
CA LEU A 3 6.47 2.85 -3.94
C LEU A 3 5.41 3.33 -4.93
N PHE A 4 5.44 2.81 -6.15
CA PHE A 4 4.53 3.21 -7.22
C PHE A 4 4.00 1.99 -7.97
N SER A 5 2.69 1.83 -7.97
CA SER A 5 1.96 0.87 -8.78
C SER A 5 1.76 1.41 -10.19
N GLN A 6 2.10 0.59 -11.19
CA GLN A 6 1.80 0.85 -12.60
C GLN A 6 0.45 0.28 -13.03
N HIS A 7 -0.30 -0.32 -12.10
CA HIS A 7 -1.55 -1.01 -12.36
C HIS A 7 -2.73 -0.17 -11.84
N THR A 8 -3.82 -0.17 -12.60
CA THR A 8 -5.02 0.65 -12.31
C THR A 8 -6.00 -0.02 -11.35
N SER A 9 -5.74 -1.27 -10.98
CA SER A 9 -6.51 -2.08 -10.03
C SER A 9 -5.70 -2.48 -8.79
N VAL A 10 -4.57 -1.79 -8.55
CA VAL A 10 -3.64 -2.11 -7.46
C VAL A 10 -3.26 -0.85 -6.74
N SER A 11 -3.70 -0.75 -5.50
CA SER A 11 -3.47 0.41 -4.67
C SER A 11 -2.53 0.14 -3.51
N LEU A 12 -1.98 1.22 -3.00
CA LEU A 12 -0.99 1.23 -1.95
C LEU A 12 -1.52 2.04 -0.77
N SER A 13 -1.49 1.49 0.44
CA SER A 13 -1.87 2.24 1.64
C SER A 13 -0.99 1.92 2.85
N ILE A 14 -0.92 2.83 3.82
CA ILE A 14 -0.26 2.59 5.11
C ILE A 14 -1.36 2.41 6.16
N ASN A 15 -1.37 1.28 6.85
CA ASN A 15 -2.37 0.95 7.85
C ASN A 15 -1.80 0.03 8.94
N GLU A 16 -2.64 -0.45 9.85
CA GLU A 16 -2.26 -1.37 10.91
C GLU A 16 -1.77 -2.73 10.37
N ASN A 17 -0.59 -3.13 10.84
CA ASN A 17 0.11 -4.36 10.47
C ASN A 17 0.37 -5.26 11.68
N GLY A 18 -0.53 -5.24 12.67
CA GLY A 18 -0.47 -6.07 13.87
C GLY A 18 -1.45 -7.24 13.87
N ILE A 19 -2.60 -7.09 13.20
CA ILE A 19 -3.74 -8.02 13.33
C ILE A 19 -4.40 -8.23 11.95
N PRO A 20 -4.57 -9.49 11.49
CA PRO A 20 -5.18 -9.81 10.20
C PRO A 20 -6.61 -9.27 10.00
N ASP A 21 -7.37 -9.14 11.10
CA ASP A 21 -8.77 -8.67 11.07
C ASP A 21 -8.92 -7.27 10.47
N VAL A 22 -7.89 -6.42 10.61
CA VAL A 22 -7.87 -5.10 9.98
C VAL A 22 -7.90 -5.23 8.46
N HIS A 23 -7.17 -6.19 7.88
CA HIS A 23 -7.14 -6.36 6.42
C HIS A 23 -8.48 -6.85 5.89
N ILE A 24 -9.09 -7.81 6.60
CA ILE A 24 -10.42 -8.34 6.28
C ILE A 24 -11.47 -7.22 6.38
N GLY A 25 -11.46 -6.47 7.48
CA GLY A 25 -12.38 -5.36 7.71
C GLY A 25 -12.26 -4.27 6.65
N MET A 26 -11.03 -3.88 6.30
CA MET A 26 -10.77 -2.91 5.24
C MET A 26 -11.27 -3.41 3.87
N LYS A 27 -11.06 -4.69 3.53
CA LYS A 27 -11.62 -5.27 2.29
C LYS A 27 -13.15 -5.20 2.27
N ILE A 28 -13.80 -5.53 3.39
CA ILE A 28 -15.27 -5.43 3.51
C ILE A 28 -15.74 -3.98 3.33
N ILE A 29 -15.05 -3.02 3.94
CA ILE A 29 -15.39 -1.59 3.83
C ILE A 29 -15.22 -1.11 2.38
N LEU A 30 -14.11 -1.45 1.72
CA LEU A 30 -13.87 -1.08 0.32
C LEU A 30 -14.92 -1.68 -0.63
N ASN A 31 -15.32 -2.92 -0.40
CA ASN A 31 -16.38 -3.58 -1.18
C ASN A 31 -17.77 -2.97 -0.95
N LYS A 32 -17.98 -2.23 0.15
CA LYS A 32 -19.20 -1.44 0.36
C LYS A 32 -19.13 -0.06 -0.30
N PHE A 33 -17.94 0.49 -0.52
CA PHE A 33 -17.76 1.76 -1.23
C PHE A 33 -17.89 1.62 -2.75
N ALA A 34 -17.37 0.52 -3.30
CA ALA A 34 -17.54 0.16 -4.69
C ALA A 34 -17.94 -1.32 -4.77
N LEU A 35 -19.24 -1.54 -5.03
CA LEU A 35 -19.84 -2.86 -5.05
C LEU A 35 -19.28 -3.66 -6.23
N GLU A 36 -18.97 -4.93 -6.03
CA GLU A 36 -18.60 -5.83 -7.13
C GLU A 36 -19.87 -6.51 -7.65
N ASP A 37 -20.68 -5.75 -8.37
CA ASP A 37 -21.91 -6.21 -9.00
C ASP A 37 -22.13 -5.53 -10.37
N ASN A 38 -23.16 -5.97 -11.10
CA ASN A 38 -23.55 -5.39 -12.39
C ASN A 38 -24.39 -4.10 -12.24
N SER A 39 -24.31 -3.38 -11.10
CA SER A 39 -25.06 -2.12 -10.93
C SER A 39 -24.46 -0.94 -11.71
N TYR A 40 -23.22 -1.08 -12.17
CA TYR A 40 -22.55 -0.08 -13.00
C TYR A 40 -22.69 -0.40 -14.49
N GLU A 41 -22.87 0.64 -15.31
CA GLU A 41 -22.83 0.49 -16.76
C GLU A 41 -21.42 0.09 -17.20
N GLN A 42 -21.22 -1.22 -17.43
CA GLN A 42 -20.00 -1.80 -17.96
C GLN A 42 -20.34 -2.51 -19.27
N LEU A 43 -19.52 -2.27 -20.30
CA LEU A 43 -19.86 -2.70 -21.67
C LEU A 43 -19.38 -4.12 -21.99
N ASP A 44 -18.37 -4.67 -21.32
CA ASP A 44 -17.87 -6.04 -21.58
C ASP A 44 -16.82 -6.55 -20.57
N GLU A 45 -16.81 -6.05 -19.33
CA GLU A 45 -15.80 -6.39 -18.31
C GLU A 45 -16.38 -7.24 -17.17
N ARG A 46 -15.50 -7.77 -16.32
CA ARG A 46 -15.94 -8.53 -15.14
C ARG A 46 -16.53 -7.57 -14.11
N GLU A 47 -17.49 -8.07 -13.32
CA GLU A 47 -18.18 -7.33 -12.25
C GLU A 47 -17.23 -6.59 -11.29
N ASP A 48 -16.01 -7.09 -11.10
CA ASP A 48 -15.01 -6.52 -10.20
C ASP A 48 -14.07 -5.49 -10.85
N ASP A 49 -14.12 -5.25 -12.17
CA ASP A 49 -13.15 -4.42 -12.86
C ASP A 49 -13.33 -2.91 -12.57
N LEU A 50 -14.49 -2.33 -12.90
CA LEU A 50 -14.75 -0.91 -12.60
C LEU A 50 -14.69 -0.60 -11.08
N PRO A 51 -15.22 -1.46 -10.18
CA PRO A 51 -15.06 -1.28 -8.75
C PRO A 51 -13.59 -1.32 -8.32
N ALA A 52 -12.76 -2.17 -8.94
CA ALA A 52 -11.34 -2.21 -8.67
C ALA A 52 -10.64 -0.88 -9.05
N HIS A 53 -11.01 -0.30 -10.18
CA HIS A 53 -10.55 1.03 -10.58
C HIS A 53 -10.95 2.10 -9.55
N ALA A 54 -12.20 2.10 -9.10
CA ALA A 54 -12.70 3.05 -8.11
C ALA A 54 -11.96 2.94 -6.76
N LYS A 55 -11.81 1.72 -6.23
CA LYS A 55 -11.05 1.47 -4.99
C LYS A 55 -9.59 1.90 -5.14
N CYS A 56 -8.99 1.63 -6.30
CA CYS A 56 -7.62 2.01 -6.58
C CYS A 56 -7.45 3.53 -6.61
N SER A 57 -8.38 4.28 -7.23
CA SER A 57 -8.38 5.73 -7.23
C SER A 57 -8.60 6.34 -5.85
N LEU A 58 -9.38 5.70 -4.98
CA LEU A 58 -9.63 6.15 -3.60
C LEU A 58 -8.39 6.00 -2.70
N LEU A 59 -7.70 4.86 -2.78
CA LEU A 59 -6.51 4.60 -1.97
C LEU A 59 -5.23 5.22 -2.55
N GLY A 60 -5.14 5.26 -3.88
CA GLY A 60 -4.00 5.78 -4.62
C GLY A 60 -3.00 4.70 -5.06
N SER A 61 -2.28 5.00 -6.14
CA SER A 61 -1.28 4.11 -6.75
C SER A 61 0.13 4.30 -6.20
N SER A 62 0.35 5.24 -5.28
CA SER A 62 1.69 5.58 -4.80
C SER A 62 1.71 5.92 -3.32
N MET A 63 2.81 5.57 -2.65
CA MET A 63 3.07 6.01 -1.29
C MET A 63 4.53 6.42 -1.11
N ASN A 64 4.80 7.29 -0.15
CA ASN A 64 6.16 7.70 0.20
C ASN A 64 6.43 7.39 1.67
N ILE A 65 7.45 6.55 1.91
CA ILE A 65 7.89 6.12 3.23
C ILE A 65 9.25 6.77 3.52
N PRO A 66 9.39 7.58 4.57
CA PRO A 66 10.67 8.18 4.93
C PRO A 66 11.72 7.10 5.27
N ILE A 67 12.98 7.40 4.96
CA ILE A 67 14.12 6.62 5.40
C ILE A 67 14.99 7.52 6.27
N ILE A 68 15.21 7.11 7.53
CA ILE A 68 16.09 7.83 8.47
C ILE A 68 17.08 6.82 9.02
N SER A 69 18.39 7.16 9.01
CA SER A 69 19.44 6.29 9.55
C SER A 69 19.38 4.86 8.99
N ARG A 70 19.13 4.75 7.68
CA ARG A 70 18.97 3.49 6.93
C ARG A 70 17.79 2.61 7.34
N ARG A 71 16.78 3.14 8.05
CA ARG A 71 15.56 2.41 8.41
C ARG A 71 14.33 3.09 7.81
N LEU A 72 13.35 2.30 7.39
CA LEU A 72 12.02 2.82 7.05
C LEU A 72 11.36 3.34 8.33
N VAL A 73 10.70 4.48 8.23
CA VAL A 73 10.02 5.10 9.37
C VAL A 73 8.52 4.82 9.28
N PHE A 74 8.02 4.06 10.24
CA PHE A 74 6.61 3.75 10.45
C PHE A 74 6.22 4.07 11.90
N GLY A 75 4.91 4.24 12.15
CA GLY A 75 4.37 4.15 13.50
C GLY A 75 4.43 2.72 14.02
N THR A 76 4.30 2.52 15.33
CA THR A 76 4.40 1.19 15.99
C THR A 76 3.53 0.12 15.35
N TRP A 77 2.33 0.52 14.92
CA TRP A 77 1.37 -0.39 14.29
C TRP A 77 1.34 -0.27 12.78
N SER A 78 2.06 0.69 12.18
CA SER A 78 1.93 0.99 10.75
C SER A 78 2.76 0.04 9.88
N GLY A 79 2.17 -0.42 8.79
CA GLY A 79 2.86 -1.12 7.70
C GLY A 79 2.34 -0.67 6.35
N ALA A 80 3.11 -0.95 5.30
CA ALA A 80 2.70 -0.72 3.92
C ALA A 80 1.94 -1.93 3.39
N HIS A 81 0.79 -1.69 2.77
CA HIS A 81 -0.07 -2.69 2.19
C HIS A 81 -0.19 -2.49 0.68
N LEU A 82 -0.13 -3.61 -0.04
CA LEU A 82 -0.51 -3.70 -1.44
C LEU A 82 -1.90 -4.33 -1.50
N TRP A 83 -2.81 -3.68 -2.21
CA TRP A 83 -4.17 -4.14 -2.37
C TRP A 83 -4.42 -4.50 -3.83
N GLU A 84 -4.50 -5.79 -4.10
CA GLU A 84 -5.15 -6.28 -5.30
C GLU A 84 -6.66 -6.06 -5.16
N GLN A 85 -7.24 -5.29 -6.07
CA GLN A 85 -8.66 -4.95 -6.01
C GLN A 85 -9.54 -5.89 -6.85
N ARG A 86 -8.96 -6.66 -7.77
CA ARG A 86 -9.66 -7.68 -8.55
C ARG A 86 -9.57 -9.06 -7.87
N ASN A 87 -10.61 -9.85 -8.03
CA ASN A 87 -10.67 -11.20 -7.50
C ASN A 87 -9.77 -12.18 -8.26
N CYS A 88 -9.47 -11.88 -9.54
CA CYS A 88 -8.63 -12.71 -10.40
C CYS A 88 -7.68 -11.83 -11.22
N ALA A 89 -6.51 -11.53 -10.66
CA ALA A 89 -5.47 -10.80 -11.35
C ALA A 89 -4.28 -11.68 -11.76
N GLY A 90 -3.58 -11.25 -12.80
CA GLY A 90 -2.29 -11.80 -13.19
C GLY A 90 -1.15 -11.29 -12.31
N SER A 91 0.08 -11.61 -12.68
CA SER A 91 1.26 -11.10 -11.97
C SER A 91 1.37 -9.59 -12.03
N GLN A 92 1.74 -8.98 -10.91
CA GLN A 92 1.89 -7.55 -10.78
C GLN A 92 3.25 -7.17 -10.23
N SER A 93 3.60 -5.91 -10.45
CA SER A 93 4.89 -5.35 -10.11
C SER A 93 4.72 -3.95 -9.54
N ILE A 94 5.52 -3.63 -8.54
CA ILE A 94 5.62 -2.30 -7.96
C ILE A 94 6.99 -1.74 -8.25
N VAL A 95 7.04 -0.47 -8.65
CA VAL A 95 8.27 0.28 -8.82
C VAL A 95 8.69 0.83 -7.47
N VAL A 96 9.95 0.57 -7.08
CA VAL A 96 10.54 1.08 -5.84
C VAL A 96 11.60 2.13 -6.18
N ILE A 97 11.42 3.34 -5.68
CA ILE A 97 12.34 4.47 -5.89
C ILE A 97 12.96 4.85 -4.54
N ILE A 98 14.28 4.69 -4.44
CA ILE A 98 15.06 5.08 -3.26
C ILE A 98 15.94 6.26 -3.61
N ASN A 99 15.53 7.45 -3.15
CA ASN A 99 16.32 8.66 -3.31
C ASN A 99 17.38 8.73 -2.20
N LYS A 100 18.63 9.00 -2.60
CA LYS A 100 19.74 9.20 -1.65
C LYS A 100 19.60 10.57 -0.98
N GLN A 101 19.40 10.60 0.34
CA GLN A 101 19.60 11.84 1.09
C GLN A 101 21.08 12.01 1.43
N LYS A 102 21.61 13.23 1.24
CA LYS A 102 22.95 13.60 1.73
C LYS A 102 22.83 13.87 3.23
N GLU A 103 23.21 12.91 4.07
CA GLU A 103 23.35 13.14 5.50
C GLU A 103 24.66 13.91 5.76
N LYS A 104 24.58 15.15 6.27
CA LYS A 104 25.71 15.78 6.97
C LYS A 104 25.80 15.11 8.34
N ILE A 105 26.63 14.08 8.45
CA ILE A 105 26.91 13.44 9.73
C ILE A 105 27.69 14.44 10.60
N LYS A 106 27.03 15.04 11.60
CA LYS A 106 27.74 15.66 12.73
C LYS A 106 28.20 14.54 13.66
N LYS A 107 29.44 14.63 14.12
CA LYS A 107 30.20 13.56 14.79
C LYS A 107 29.64 13.11 16.16
N ASP A 108 28.63 13.81 16.71
CA ASP A 108 28.32 13.75 18.15
C ASP A 108 26.91 13.24 18.52
N SER A 109 26.15 12.64 17.61
CA SER A 109 24.78 12.17 17.92
C SER A 109 24.56 10.70 17.55
N PHE A 110 25.13 9.81 18.35
CA PHE A 110 24.69 8.41 18.46
C PHE A 110 24.06 8.22 19.83
N GLU A 111 22.78 8.55 19.98
CA GLU A 111 21.97 7.96 21.06
C GLU A 111 20.61 7.50 20.51
N ASN A 112 20.40 6.19 20.65
CA ASN A 112 19.15 5.46 20.83
C ASN A 112 17.93 5.82 19.96
N SER A 113 17.63 4.92 19.03
CA SER A 113 16.22 4.53 18.77
C SER A 113 16.12 3.08 18.27
N LEU A 114 15.52 2.24 19.12
CA LEU A 114 14.88 0.99 18.74
C LEU A 114 13.73 1.31 17.78
N PHE A 115 13.48 0.43 16.81
CA PHE A 115 12.17 -0.17 16.44
C PHE A 115 12.35 -0.99 15.16
N ALA A 116 11.75 -2.17 15.15
CA ALA A 116 11.98 -3.29 14.25
C ALA A 116 10.80 -3.52 13.29
N GLY A 117 11.07 -4.24 12.18
CA GLY A 117 10.07 -5.04 11.47
C GLY A 117 9.56 -4.50 10.14
N VAL A 118 9.95 -5.14 9.04
CA VAL A 118 9.14 -5.22 7.81
C VAL A 118 9.03 -6.70 7.48
N GLN A 119 7.81 -7.23 7.46
CA GLN A 119 7.49 -8.61 7.11
C GLN A 119 6.60 -8.55 5.86
N PHE A 120 7.03 -9.21 4.79
CA PHE A 120 6.26 -9.31 3.54
C PHE A 120 5.43 -10.60 3.61
N PHE A 121 4.12 -10.51 3.41
CA PHE A 121 3.27 -11.66 3.08
C PHE A 121 2.84 -11.52 1.62
N LEU A 122 3.00 -12.60 0.86
CA LEU A 122 2.50 -12.77 -0.51
C LEU A 122 1.00 -13.08 -0.48
#